data_AF-A0A4W5MWT8-F1
#
_entry.id   AF-A0A4W5MWT8-F1
#
_cell.length_a   1.000
_cell.length_b   1.000
_cell.length_c   1.000
_cell.angle_alpha   90.00
_cell.angle_beta   90.00
_cell.angle_gamma   90.00
#
_symmetry.space_group_name_H-M   'P 1'
#
loop_
_entity.id
_entity.type
_entity.pdbx_description
1 polymer ?
#
loop_
_entity_poly.entity_id
_entity_poly.type
_entity_poly.pdbx_seq_one_letter_code
_entity_poly.pdbx_strand_id
1 'polypeptide(L)'
;MKKLWTNIMPGKDSMADSIFHYYQELPKYLRGYHKCSRDEVFQLGALIYRVKFEEDKSQFPNIPEMPKELIPQDQIRHLSPDNWKRSIVALFNKQSGKTREEAKISFLSHLQVVYIWLSLL
;
A
#
# COMPACT_ATOMS: atom_id res chain seq x y z
N MET A 1 -8.88 20.11 -8.87
CA MET A 1 -8.39 18.71 -8.89
C MET A 1 -7.87 18.38 -10.29
N LYS A 2 -6.64 17.88 -10.42
CA LYS A 2 -6.03 17.57 -11.74
C LYS A 2 -6.87 16.52 -12.48
N LYS A 3 -7.37 16.91 -13.66
CA LYS A 3 -8.04 16.06 -14.65
C LYS A 3 -6.95 15.32 -15.46
N LEU A 4 -7.15 14.02 -15.66
CA LEU A 4 -6.34 13.05 -16.42
C LEU A 4 -5.01 12.59 -15.78
N TRP A 5 -5.03 11.36 -15.25
CA TRP A 5 -3.90 10.61 -14.68
C TRP A 5 -3.13 9.81 -15.75
N THR A 6 -3.14 10.22 -17.01
CA THR A 6 -2.72 9.36 -18.13
C THR A 6 -1.21 9.21 -18.30
N ASN A 7 -0.37 9.83 -17.46
CA ASN A 7 1.11 9.76 -17.57
C ASN A 7 1.87 10.00 -16.24
N ILE A 8 1.29 9.66 -15.09
CA ILE A 8 2.01 9.82 -13.80
C ILE A 8 2.94 8.63 -13.60
N MET A 9 4.25 8.89 -13.58
CA MET A 9 5.28 7.89 -13.25
C MET A 9 5.74 8.12 -11.81
N PRO A 10 5.45 7.21 -10.87
CA PRO A 10 5.95 7.25 -9.50
C PRO A 10 7.47 7.42 -9.50
N GLY A 11 7.95 8.31 -8.65
CA GLY A 11 9.34 8.70 -8.54
C GLY A 11 9.77 9.82 -9.50
N LYS A 12 8.99 10.15 -10.54
CA LYS A 12 9.30 11.28 -11.43
C LYS A 12 9.08 12.64 -10.77
N ASP A 13 8.08 12.73 -9.89
CA ASP A 13 7.79 13.90 -9.06
C ASP A 13 7.51 13.41 -7.63
N SER A 14 8.58 13.16 -6.88
CA SER A 14 8.51 12.60 -5.52
C SER A 14 7.73 13.50 -4.54
N MET A 15 7.73 14.81 -4.79
CA MET A 15 6.96 15.75 -3.98
C MET A 15 5.47 15.60 -4.25
N ALA A 16 5.05 15.54 -5.52
CA ALA A 16 3.65 15.28 -5.86
C ALA A 16 3.20 13.89 -5.41
N ASP A 17 4.07 12.88 -5.51
CA ASP A 17 3.79 11.52 -5.02
C ASP A 17 3.52 11.49 -3.51
N SER A 18 4.37 12.18 -2.75
CA SER A 18 4.31 12.18 -1.29
C SER A 18 3.15 13.02 -0.73
N ILE A 19 2.83 14.14 -1.39
CA ILE A 19 1.81 15.11 -0.92
C ILE A 19 0.42 14.78 -1.46
N PHE A 20 0.30 14.29 -2.70
CA PHE A 20 -0.99 14.11 -3.36
C PHE A 20 -1.25 12.67 -3.75
N HIS A 21 -0.41 12.07 -4.60
CA HIS A 21 -0.79 10.83 -5.28
C HIS A 21 -1.01 9.68 -4.31
N TYR A 22 -0.12 9.50 -3.33
CA TYR A 22 -0.30 8.46 -2.30
C TYR A 22 -1.63 8.59 -1.56
N TYR A 23 -1.97 9.80 -1.09
CA TYR A 23 -3.19 10.03 -0.32
C TYR A 23 -4.46 9.99 -1.18
N GLN A 24 -4.35 10.16 -2.49
CA GLN A 24 -5.47 10.00 -3.43
C GLN A 24 -5.72 8.52 -3.78
N GLU A 25 -4.65 7.71 -3.90
CA GLU A 25 -4.76 6.29 -4.26
C GLU A 25 -5.05 5.38 -3.06
N LEU A 26 -4.48 5.65 -1.89
CA LEU A 26 -4.71 4.85 -0.67
C LEU A 26 -6.20 4.58 -0.37
N PRO A 27 -7.12 5.56 -0.37
CA PRO A 27 -8.53 5.29 -0.10
C PRO A 27 -9.24 4.53 -1.23
N LYS A 28 -8.70 4.50 -2.45
CA LYS A 28 -9.22 3.66 -3.54
C LYS A 28 -8.78 2.21 -3.34
N TYR A 29 -7.52 2.01 -2.98
CA TYR A 29 -6.96 0.72 -2.58
C TYR A 29 -7.73 0.10 -1.41
N LEU A 30 -7.92 0.83 -0.30
CA LEU A 30 -8.61 0.31 0.88
C LEU A 30 -10.10 -0.02 0.61
N ARG A 31 -10.72 0.62 -0.39
CA ARG A 31 -12.09 0.30 -0.83
C ARG A 31 -12.16 -0.92 -1.77
N GLY A 32 -11.03 -1.46 -2.22
CA GLY A 32 -10.99 -2.61 -3.13
C GLY A 32 -11.14 -2.24 -4.61
N TYR A 33 -10.82 -1.00 -5.01
CA TYR A 33 -10.95 -0.57 -6.41
C TYR A 33 -9.83 -1.11 -7.33
N HIS A 34 -8.80 -1.73 -6.75
CA HIS A 34 -7.67 -2.31 -7.47
C HIS A 34 -7.75 -3.83 -7.35
N LYS A 35 -7.61 -4.52 -8.48
CA LYS A 35 -7.43 -5.98 -8.47
C LYS A 35 -5.99 -6.27 -8.04
N CYS A 36 -5.82 -6.75 -6.81
CA CYS A 36 -4.54 -7.18 -6.29
C CYS A 36 -4.59 -8.67 -5.98
N SER A 37 -3.52 -9.38 -6.31
CA SER A 37 -3.25 -10.71 -5.76
C SER A 37 -3.04 -10.64 -4.25
N ARG A 38 -3.20 -11.77 -3.57
CA ARG A 38 -3.02 -11.84 -2.11
C ARG A 38 -1.61 -11.40 -1.67
N ASP A 39 -0.58 -11.77 -2.43
CA ASP A 39 0.80 -11.41 -2.13
C ASP A 39 1.07 -9.92 -2.29
N GLU A 40 0.45 -9.28 -3.30
CA GLU A 40 0.48 -7.82 -3.45
C GLU A 40 -0.22 -7.12 -2.28
N VAL A 41 -1.34 -7.66 -1.80
CA VAL A 41 -2.01 -7.10 -0.62
C VAL A 41 -1.10 -7.16 0.61
N PHE A 42 -0.35 -8.25 0.81
CA PHE A 42 0.63 -8.30 1.90
C PHE A 42 1.73 -7.23 1.73
N GLN A 43 2.27 -7.07 0.52
CA GLN A 43 3.31 -6.07 0.22
C GLN A 43 2.81 -4.65 0.48
N LEU A 44 1.63 -4.32 -0.03
CA LEU A 44 0.99 -3.02 0.11
C LEU A 44 0.65 -2.73 1.58
N GLY A 45 0.15 -3.71 2.33
CA GLY A 45 -0.11 -3.57 3.77
C GLY A 45 1.17 -3.26 4.57
N ALA A 46 2.30 -3.88 4.23
CA ALA A 46 3.60 -3.58 4.85
C ALA A 46 4.08 -2.15 4.52
N LEU A 47 3.89 -1.71 3.27
CA LEU A 47 4.22 -0.34 2.86
C LEU A 47 3.35 0.70 3.55
N ILE A 48 2.03 0.46 3.66
CA ILE A 48 1.13 1.38 4.37
C ILE A 48 1.51 1.46 5.85
N TYR A 49 1.81 0.33 6.51
CA TYR A 49 2.28 0.33 7.89
C TYR A 49 3.53 1.22 8.03
N ARG A 50 4.52 1.04 7.15
CA ARG A 50 5.75 1.84 7.14
C ARG A 50 5.49 3.33 6.89
N VAL A 51 4.50 3.68 6.06
CA VAL A 51 4.11 5.08 5.90
C VAL A 51 3.53 5.65 7.20
N LYS A 52 2.75 4.88 7.96
CA LYS A 52 2.14 5.35 9.21
C LYS A 52 3.14 5.42 10.36
N PHE A 53 3.95 4.38 10.53
CA PHE A 53 4.76 4.15 11.73
C PHE A 53 6.27 4.13 11.47
N GLU A 54 6.73 4.35 10.24
CA GLU A 54 8.16 4.29 9.88
C GLU A 54 8.80 2.95 10.28
N GLU A 55 9.85 2.99 11.09
CA GLU A 55 10.54 1.81 11.65
C GLU A 55 9.99 1.39 13.02
N ASP A 56 8.93 2.03 13.53
CA ASP A 56 8.33 1.70 14.82
C ASP A 56 7.63 0.34 14.78
N LYS A 57 8.24 -0.66 15.41
CA LYS A 57 7.72 -2.03 15.54
C LYS A 57 6.80 -2.20 16.74
N SER A 58 6.69 -1.19 17.62
CA SER A 58 5.85 -1.25 18.82
C SER A 58 4.36 -1.35 18.51
N GLN A 59 3.94 -0.97 17.29
CA GLN A 59 2.55 -1.06 16.83
C GLN A 59 2.19 -2.39 16.16
N PHE A 60 3.13 -3.34 15.99
CA PHE A 60 2.81 -4.68 15.46
C PHE A 60 1.72 -5.42 16.24
N PRO A 61 1.66 -5.36 17.58
CA PRO A 61 0.57 -5.93 18.35
C PRO A 61 -0.81 -5.40 17.95
N ASN A 62 -0.90 -4.15 17.48
CA ASN A 62 -2.15 -3.46 17.17
C ASN A 62 -2.64 -3.69 15.72
N ILE A 63 -1.82 -4.29 14.84
CA ILE A 63 -2.20 -4.60 13.46
C ILE A 63 -3.56 -5.34 13.36
N PRO A 64 -3.86 -6.35 14.20
CA PRO A 64 -5.15 -7.05 14.19
C PRO A 64 -6.38 -6.15 14.43
N GLU A 65 -6.19 -4.99 15.08
CA GLU A 65 -7.25 -4.03 15.41
C GLU A 65 -7.45 -2.95 14.34
N MET A 66 -6.49 -2.80 13.43
CA MET A 66 -6.52 -1.81 12.33
C MET A 66 -6.55 -2.40 10.91
N PRO A 67 -7.22 -3.54 10.63
CA PRO A 67 -7.16 -4.17 9.31
C PRO A 67 -7.71 -3.26 8.20
N LYS A 68 -8.72 -2.44 8.51
CA LYS A 68 -9.33 -1.49 7.56
C LYS A 68 -8.39 -0.36 7.13
N GLU A 69 -7.28 -0.17 7.83
CA GLU A 69 -6.30 0.87 7.53
C GLU A 69 -5.16 0.36 6.64
N LEU A 70 -5.01 -0.97 6.53
CA LEU A 70 -3.89 -1.63 5.87
C LEU A 70 -4.32 -2.54 4.71
N ILE A 71 -5.55 -3.07 4.75
CA ILE A 71 -6.03 -4.15 3.88
C ILE A 71 -7.30 -3.69 3.15
N PRO A 72 -7.47 -4.00 1.84
CA PRO A 72 -8.70 -3.73 1.10
C PRO A 72 -9.91 -4.42 1.74
N GLN A 73 -11.04 -3.70 1.80
CA GLN A 73 -12.24 -4.16 2.48
C GLN A 73 -12.74 -5.54 2.02
N ASP A 74 -12.63 -5.82 0.73
CA ASP A 74 -12.99 -7.10 0.10
C ASP A 74 -12.05 -8.25 0.48
N GLN A 75 -10.82 -7.95 0.92
CA GLN A 75 -9.80 -8.93 1.28
C GLN A 75 -9.77 -9.29 2.77
N ILE A 76 -10.21 -8.38 3.65
CA ILE A 76 -10.06 -8.53 5.11
C ILE A 76 -10.54 -9.90 5.61
N ARG A 77 -11.69 -10.39 5.10
CA ARG A 77 -12.32 -11.64 5.57
C ARG A 77 -11.64 -12.93 5.07
N HIS A 78 -10.69 -12.84 4.14
CA HIS A 78 -10.02 -14.03 3.58
C HIS A 78 -9.01 -14.67 4.52
N LEU A 79 -8.51 -13.95 5.54
CA LEU A 79 -7.59 -14.47 6.54
C LEU A 79 -7.98 -13.96 7.93
N SER A 80 -7.54 -14.68 8.97
CA SER A 80 -7.65 -14.16 10.33
C SER A 80 -6.76 -12.93 10.53
N PRO A 81 -7.10 -12.03 11.47
CA PRO A 81 -6.28 -10.87 11.79
C PRO A 81 -4.81 -11.21 12.11
N ASP A 82 -4.55 -12.31 12.83
CA ASP A 82 -3.19 -12.76 13.13
C ASP A 82 -2.41 -13.25 11.91
N ASN A 83 -3.07 -13.91 10.96
CA ASN A 83 -2.44 -14.34 9.72
C ASN A 83 -2.08 -13.13 8.83
N TRP A 84 -2.96 -12.12 8.77
CA TRP A 84 -2.64 -10.84 8.14
C TRP A 84 -1.43 -10.18 8.79
N LYS A 85 -1.43 -10.04 10.12
CA LYS A 85 -0.31 -9.50 10.88
C LYS A 85 0.99 -10.24 10.57
N ARG A 86 0.99 -11.58 10.59
CA ARG A 86 2.18 -12.39 10.32
C ARG A 86 2.77 -12.06 8.95
N SER A 87 1.96 -12.03 7.90
CA SER A 87 2.42 -11.74 6.54
C SER A 87 2.93 -10.30 6.38
N ILE A 88 2.19 -9.32 6.92
CA ILE A 88 2.57 -7.90 6.87
C ILE A 88 3.89 -7.67 7.59
N VAL A 89 4.06 -8.20 8.80
CA VAL A 89 5.31 -8.08 9.58
C VAL A 89 6.48 -8.76 8.87
N ALA A 90 6.25 -9.92 8.27
CA ALA A 90 7.29 -10.62 7.52
C ALA A 90 7.81 -9.79 6.34
N LEU A 91 6.92 -9.16 5.57
CA LEU A 91 7.30 -8.31 4.45
C LEU A 91 7.88 -6.97 4.89
N PHE A 92 7.33 -6.37 5.95
CA PHE A 92 7.87 -5.15 6.53
C PHE A 92 9.36 -5.30 6.89
N ASN A 93 9.72 -6.43 7.53
CA ASN A 93 11.10 -6.71 7.91
C ASN A 93 12.01 -6.95 6.70
N LYS A 94 11.49 -7.53 5.60
CA LYS A 94 12.23 -7.67 4.33
C LYS A 94 12.48 -6.33 3.63
N GLN A 95 11.67 -5.32 3.93
CA GLN A 95 11.75 -3.97 3.38
C GLN A 95 12.46 -2.98 4.32
N SER A 96 13.27 -3.48 5.27
CA SER A 96 13.98 -2.64 6.26
C SER A 96 14.80 -1.53 5.62
N GLY A 97 14.86 -0.36 6.27
CA GLY A 97 15.66 0.77 5.82
C GLY A 97 14.99 1.66 4.77
N LYS A 98 13.76 1.34 4.32
CA LYS A 98 12.96 2.24 3.48
C LYS A 98 12.39 3.39 4.31
N THR A 99 12.58 4.61 3.83
CA THR A 99 11.94 5.81 4.38
C THR A 99 10.42 5.83 4.12
N ARG A 100 9.71 6.75 4.78
CA ARG A 100 8.28 6.99 4.56
C ARG A 100 8.01 7.36 3.09
N GLU A 101 8.84 8.21 2.52
CA GLU A 101 8.72 8.71 1.15
C GLU A 101 8.93 7.58 0.13
N GLU A 102 9.97 6.76 0.31
CA GLU A 102 10.23 5.59 -0.54
C GLU A 102 9.12 4.55 -0.43
N ALA A 103 8.50 4.40 0.76
CA ALA A 103 7.36 3.52 0.95
C ALA A 103 6.12 4.00 0.17
N LYS A 104 5.84 5.32 0.17
CA LYS A 104 4.77 5.91 -0.64
C LYS A 104 5.00 5.69 -2.14
N ILE A 105 6.21 5.93 -2.62
CA ILE A 105 6.57 5.72 -4.03
C ILE A 105 6.44 4.23 -4.38
N SER A 106 6.96 3.33 -3.54
CA SER A 106 6.84 1.88 -3.76
C SER A 106 5.37 1.43 -3.82
N PHE A 107 4.51 1.98 -2.95
CA PHE A 107 3.08 1.70 -2.95
C PHE A 107 2.43 2.11 -4.28
N LEU A 108 2.71 3.33 -4.75
CA LEU A 108 2.22 3.82 -6.04
C LEU A 108 2.73 2.98 -7.21
N SER A 109 4.01 2.59 -7.20
CA SER A 109 4.58 1.72 -8.23
C SER A 109 3.87 0.37 -8.29
N HIS A 110 3.60 -0.27 -7.14
CA HIS A 110 2.86 -1.53 -7.09
C HIS A 110 1.44 -1.39 -7.65
N LEU A 111 0.72 -0.31 -7.32
CA LEU A 111 -0.63 -0.08 -7.85
C LEU A 111 -0.66 0.31 -9.33
N GLN A 112 0.35 1.02 -9.82
CA GLN A 112 0.38 1.47 -11.21
C GLN A 112 0.66 0.32 -12.17
N VAL A 113 1.50 -0.66 -11.79
CA VAL A 113 1.69 -1.87 -12.58
C VAL A 113 0.32 -2.48 -12.91
N VAL A 114 -0.60 -2.55 -11.94
CA VAL A 114 -1.97 -3.05 -12.15
C VAL A 114 -2.75 -2.27 -13.22
N TYR A 115 -2.60 -0.94 -13.30
CA TYR A 115 -3.31 -0.12 -14.30
C TYR A 115 -2.77 -0.29 -15.71
N ILE A 116 -1.45 -0.45 -15.89
CA ILE A 116 -0.85 -0.63 -17.22
C ILE A 116 -1.31 -1.94 -17.85
N TRP A 117 -1.46 -3.01 -17.06
CA TRP A 117 -1.97 -4.30 -17.55
C TRP A 117 -3.46 -4.26 -17.92
N LEU A 118 -4.26 -3.40 -17.28
CA LEU A 118 -5.69 -3.26 -17.57
C LEU A 118 -5.99 -2.38 -18.79
N SER A 119 -5.09 -1.48 -19.19
CA SER A 119 -5.26 -0.62 -20.36
C SER A 119 -4.60 -1.16 -21.65
N LEU A 120 -3.97 -2.33 -21.59
CA LEU A 120 -3.36 -3.03 -22.73
C LEU A 120 -4.16 -4.26 -23.19
N LEU A 121 -5.37 -4.45 -22.65
CA LEU A 121 -6.39 -5.43 -23.09
C LEU A 121 -7.63 -4.68 -23.59
#